data_AF-A0A4V6M127-F1
#
_entry.id   AF-A0A4V6M127-F1
#
_cell.length_a   1.000
_cell.length_b   1.000
_cell.length_c   1.000
_cell.angle_alpha   90.00
_cell.angle_beta   90.00
_cell.angle_gamma   90.00
#
_symmetry.space_group_name_H-M   'P 1'
#
loop_
_entity.id
_entity.type
_entity.pdbx_description
1 polymer ?
#
loop_
_entity_poly.entity_id
_entity_poly.type
_entity_poly.pdbx_seq_one_letter_code
_entity_poly.pdbx_strand_id
1 'polypeptide(L)' 'MPDPDKRKLREAKRAIKKRGNKHRRQELKRSLAENPDEASHVEENLGKHRSDTLNRLDNDSTRRKPDEERD' A
#
# COMPACT_ATOMS: atom_id res chain seq x y z
N MET A 1 11.11 5.80 -22.95
CA MET A 1 11.51 4.83 -21.91
C MET A 1 10.96 5.30 -20.58
N PRO A 2 10.34 4.44 -19.74
CA PRO A 2 9.93 4.82 -18.39
C PRO A 2 11.18 5.22 -17.60
N ASP A 3 11.08 6.32 -16.87
CA ASP A 3 12.14 6.78 -15.96
C ASP A 3 12.52 5.64 -14.98
N PRO A 4 13.79 5.20 -14.96
CA PRO A 4 14.24 4.08 -14.14
C PRO A 4 13.99 4.28 -12.64
N ASP A 5 13.93 5.53 -12.17
CA ASP A 5 13.65 5.81 -10.76
C ASP A 5 12.16 5.64 -10.43
N LYS A 6 11.27 5.96 -11.36
CA LYS A 6 9.83 5.64 -11.23
C LYS A 6 9.59 4.13 -11.19
N ARG A 7 10.37 3.34 -11.94
CA ARG A 7 10.30 1.87 -11.88
C ARG A 7 10.69 1.35 -10.50
N LYS A 8 11.81 1.82 -9.94
CA LYS A 8 12.27 1.44 -8.59
C LYS A 8 11.23 1.80 -7.51
N LEU A 9 10.63 3.00 -7.58
CA LEU A 9 9.60 3.42 -6.63
C LEU A 9 8.34 2.54 -6.71
N ARG A 10 7.92 2.15 -7.91
CA ARG A 10 6.78 1.22 -8.09
C ARG A 10 7.11 -0.17 -7.55
N GLU A 11 8.32 -0.67 -7.77
CA GLU A 11 8.79 -1.95 -7.24
C GLU A 11 8.83 -1.95 -5.71
N ALA A 12 9.39 -0.91 -5.09
CA ALA A 12 9.42 -0.74 -3.64
C ALA A 12 8.00 -0.74 -3.06
N LYS A 13 7.08 0.02 -3.66
CA LYS A 13 5.67 0.05 -3.26
C LYS A 13 4.99 -1.30 -3.39
N ARG A 14 5.21 -2.03 -4.50
CA ARG A 14 4.70 -3.38 -4.70
C ARG A 14 5.23 -4.34 -3.65
N ALA A 15 6.52 -4.26 -3.31
CA ALA A 15 7.15 -5.09 -2.28
C ALA A 15 6.52 -4.86 -0.90
N ILE A 16 6.31 -3.58 -0.52
CA ILE A 16 5.66 -3.23 0.75
C ILE A 16 4.20 -3.68 0.78
N LYS A 17 3.42 -3.42 -0.29
CA LYS A 17 2.04 -3.91 -0.41
C LYS A 17 1.94 -5.43 -0.27
N LYS A 18 2.84 -6.17 -0.92
CA LYS A 18 2.88 -7.64 -0.84
C LYS A 18 3.18 -8.11 0.58
N ARG A 19 4.11 -7.46 1.28
CA ARG A 19 4.40 -7.74 2.69
C ARG A 19 3.21 -7.40 3.60
N GLY A 20 2.55 -6.26 3.39
CA GLY A 20 1.36 -5.86 4.15
C GLY A 20 0.19 -6.81 3.98
N ASN A 21 -0.11 -7.26 2.75
CA ASN A 21 -1.15 -8.25 2.53
C ASN A 21 -0.82 -9.59 3.23
N LYS A 22 0.45 -10.02 3.18
CA LYS A 22 0.90 -11.22 3.91
C LYS A 22 0.68 -11.07 5.42
N HIS A 23 1.05 -9.92 5.99
CA HIS A 23 0.87 -9.60 7.40
C HIS A 23 -0.61 -9.64 7.79
N ARG A 24 -1.45 -8.86 7.09
CA ARG A 24 -2.90 -8.83 7.31
C ARG A 24 -3.52 -10.22 7.28
N ARG A 25 -3.14 -11.04 6.28
CA ARG A 25 -3.66 -12.42 6.19
C ARG A 25 -3.23 -13.28 7.38
N GLN A 26 -2.02 -13.10 7.89
CA GLN A 26 -1.55 -13.82 9.07
C GLN A 26 -2.31 -13.38 10.32
N GLU A 27 -2.52 -12.07 10.51
CA GLU A 27 -3.29 -11.54 11.64
C GLU A 27 -4.74 -12.01 11.62
N LEU A 28 -5.41 -11.95 10.47
CA LEU A 28 -6.78 -12.45 10.33
C LEU A 28 -6.90 -13.94 10.65
N LYS A 29 -5.93 -14.75 10.21
CA LYS A 29 -5.91 -16.18 10.56
C LYS A 29 -5.70 -16.41 12.05
N ARG A 30 -4.86 -15.58 12.66
CA ARG A 30 -4.58 -15.64 14.09
C ARG A 30 -5.79 -15.22 14.91
N SER A 31 -6.46 -14.11 14.56
CA SER A 31 -7.66 -13.65 15.26
C SER A 31 -8.79 -14.67 15.17
N LEU A 32 -9.02 -15.28 14.00
CA LEU A 32 -10.00 -16.35 13.83
C LEU A 32 -9.69 -17.59 14.68
N ALA A 33 -8.42 -17.90 14.92
CA ALA A 33 -8.01 -19.05 15.73
C ALA A 33 -8.05 -18.77 17.24
N GLU A 34 -7.71 -17.54 17.65
CA GLU A 34 -7.62 -17.14 19.06
C GLU A 34 -8.97 -16.68 19.64
N ASN A 35 -9.77 -15.92 18.88
CA ASN A 35 -11.07 -15.42 19.30
C ASN A 35 -12.01 -15.27 18.08
N PRO A 36 -12.64 -16.38 17.62
CA PRO A 36 -13.44 -16.38 16.39
C PRO A 36 -14.64 -15.44 16.43
N ASP A 37 -15.27 -15.27 17.59
CA ASP A 37 -16.48 -14.45 17.75
C ASP A 37 -16.18 -12.96 17.59
N GLU A 38 -15.05 -12.50 18.14
CA GLU A 38 -14.64 -11.09 18.03
C GLU A 38 -13.75 -10.79 16.81
N ALA A 39 -13.33 -11.82 16.05
CA ALA A 39 -12.39 -11.65 14.94
C ALA A 39 -12.86 -10.66 13.87
N SER A 40 -14.17 -10.47 13.71
CA SER A 40 -14.77 -9.52 12.77
C SER A 40 -14.60 -8.05 13.20
N HIS A 41 -14.37 -7.80 14.48
CA HIS A 41 -14.22 -6.47 15.08
C HIS A 41 -12.75 -6.03 15.21
N VAL A 42 -11.80 -6.92 14.89
CA VAL A 42 -10.37 -6.60 14.98
C VAL A 42 -9.99 -5.58 13.90
N GLU A 43 -9.52 -4.42 14.33
CA GLU A 43 -9.00 -3.40 13.42
C GLU A 43 -7.67 -3.83 12.78
N GLU A 44 -7.50 -3.50 11.51
CA GLU A 44 -6.27 -3.79 10.76
C GLU A 44 -5.14 -2.83 11.18
N ASN A 45 -4.03 -3.37 11.71
CA ASN A 45 -2.84 -2.59 12.02
C ASN A 45 -1.64 -2.98 11.13
N LEU A 46 -1.53 -2.32 9.98
CA LEU A 46 -0.44 -2.58 9.03
C LEU A 46 0.93 -2.03 9.49
N GLY A 47 0.99 -1.10 10.43
CA GLY A 47 2.24 -0.50 10.93
C GLY A 47 3.26 -0.16 9.82
N LYS A 48 4.44 -0.78 9.89
CA LYS A 48 5.54 -0.62 8.91
C LYS A 48 5.25 -1.16 7.51
N HIS A 49 4.15 -1.88 7.32
CA HIS A 49 3.73 -2.44 6.04
C HIS A 49 2.72 -1.56 5.29
N ARG A 50 2.43 -0.36 5.82
CA ARG A 50 1.66 0.64 5.12
C ARG A 50 2.40 1.13 3.88
N SER A 51 1.67 1.23 2.76
CA SER A 51 2.20 1.65 1.45
C SER A 51 1.68 3.01 1.00
N ASP A 52 0.85 3.64 1.83
CA ASP A 52 0.23 4.94 1.63
C ASP A 52 1.27 6.06 1.60
N THR A 53 2.33 5.96 2.41
CA THR A 53 3.51 6.85 2.37
C THR A 53 4.21 6.87 1.02
N LEU A 54 3.99 5.84 0.19
CA LEU A 54 4.53 5.74 -1.18
C LEU A 54 3.53 6.15 -2.25
N ASN A 55 2.43 6.80 -1.88
CA ASN A 55 1.54 7.44 -2.84
C ASN A 55 2.19 8.73 -3.36
N ARG A 56 2.03 9.01 -4.66
CA ARG A 56 2.47 10.24 -5.35
C ARG A 56 3.99 10.49 -5.43
N LEU A 57 4.84 9.67 -4.81
CA LEU A 57 6.31 9.79 -4.91
C LEU A 57 6.87 9.65 -6.33
N ASP A 58 6.14 9.00 -7.24
CA ASP A 58 6.60 8.76 -8.61
C ASP A 58 6.43 9.98 -9.54
N ASN A 59 5.89 11.11 -9.06
CA ASN A 59 5.60 12.31 -9.86
C ASN A 59 5.07 11.94 -11.25
N ASP A 60 4.04 11.09 -11.23
CA ASP A 60 3.47 10.49 -12.43
C ASP A 60 2.81 11.60 -13.26
N SER A 61 3.41 11.97 -14.38
CA SER A 61 2.94 13.07 -15.24
C SER A 61 1.54 12.81 -15.78
N THR A 62 1.13 11.54 -15.86
CA THR A 62 -0.23 11.13 -16.24
C THR A 62 -1.28 11.42 -15.16
N ARG A 63 -0.88 11.85 -13.96
CA ARG A 63 -1.79 12.24 -12.87
C ARG A 63 -2.02 13.74 -12.75
N ARG A 64 -1.35 14.57 -13.56
CA ARG A 64 -1.68 16.00 -13.63
C ARG A 64 -3.06 16.16 -14.22
N LYS A 65 -3.90 16.98 -13.59
CA LYS A 65 -5.18 17.35 -14.20
C LYS A 65 -4.90 18.32 -15.35
N PRO A 66 -5.64 18.25 -16.47
CA PRO A 66 -5.43 19.14 -17.62
C PRO A 66 -5.55 20.64 -17.26
N ASP A 67 -6.19 20.96 -16.13
CA ASP A 67 -6.37 22.35 -15.68
C ASP A 67 -5.15 22.96 -14.98
N GLU A 68 -4.10 22.18 -14.66
CA GLU A 68 -2.88 22.66 -14.00
C GLU A 68 -1.79 23.19 -14.97
N GLU A 69 -2.03 23.14 -16.29
CA GLU A 69 -1.08 23.61 -17.33
C GLU A 69 -1.42 25.01 -17.89
N ARG A 70 -2.35 25.74 -17.28
CA ARG A 70 -2.65 27.14 -17.60
C ARG A 70 -2.17 28.04 -16.46
N ASP A 71 -0.90 28.40 -16.46
CA ASP A 71 -0.34 29.65 -15.90
C ASP A 71 1.13 29.79 -16.31
#